data_AF-A0A8H4JMP8-F1
#
_entry.id   AF-A0A8H4JMP8-F1
#
_cell.length_a   1.000
_cell.length_b   1.000
_cell.length_c   1.000
_cell.angle_alpha   90.00
_cell.angle_beta   90.00
_cell.angle_gamma   90.00
#
_symmetry.space_group_name_H-M   'P 1'
#
loop_
_entity.id
_entity.type
_entity.pdbx_description
1 polymer ?
#
loop_
_entity_poly.entity_id
_entity_poly.type
_entity_poly.pdbx_seq_one_letter_code
_entity_poly.pdbx_strand_id
1 'polypeptide(L)'
;MAPNLDDPDGLVNLRNLTQEVERVAPDDKSVPIVLVPGFLAWGAPLFGTVNYFGGVIDIPRILVDRGYTVIVASVSPISSNWERACELYRQLTFGQFSTVNSATGSIDEVHDVDVDYGTYFNADPARAPEQTSTTGRKRAILFPNSPAFDNWRWDQHHKVHFICHSQGGNTVRYLISLMAQGAGNLHPTYFGETERDDWTISVTTLGTPHRGTTIIDAIESFLSRSRQQAVGLVARLFATISFNSPEKRAYDLQLDHWGIRRNSGETFQDMLIRIESDNGPVWKWLNSDKNGLHDNTIEGVHNPPLNIIKASEHIYYFSLSFHSTDPFPEVWPEWGRDAAGSFPTKLEDFVRLAIGRIPILEGLVDIIIKAFESLGWTFIIASTSFRSFVEWVTQAVITRVIKELGYNLVLPNPGSYIPRKDVIPVLLPSVYAIGSQDLTDTQRNILGPNLGDWYQNDGVVNTESMMGPEGYVKKISELQNFDFSAAGTRGFYWHLGVNDQMDHSDQVGVYIEQGTGDLMQEMYLNIANLITRLPVGG
;
A
#
# COMPACT_ATOMS: atom_id res chain seq x y z
N MET A 1 29.29 23.51 -6.59
CA MET A 1 29.50 22.08 -6.28
C MET A 1 28.33 21.35 -6.91
N ALA A 2 28.55 20.24 -7.62
CA ALA A 2 27.44 19.39 -8.03
C ALA A 2 26.67 18.94 -6.76
N PRO A 3 25.34 18.92 -6.78
CA PRO A 3 24.59 18.49 -5.60
C PRO A 3 24.90 17.03 -5.29
N ASN A 4 24.86 16.70 -4.00
CA ASN A 4 24.90 15.31 -3.58
C ASN A 4 23.52 14.69 -3.82
N LEU A 5 23.43 13.72 -4.72
CA LEU A 5 22.25 12.87 -4.94
C LEU A 5 22.40 11.49 -4.29
N ASP A 6 23.38 11.32 -3.41
CA ASP A 6 23.67 10.10 -2.67
C ASP A 6 23.42 10.31 -1.16
N ASP A 7 22.46 11.17 -0.81
CA ASP A 7 22.02 11.34 0.56
C ASP A 7 21.23 10.10 1.01
N PRO A 8 21.39 9.60 2.25
CA PRO A 8 20.57 8.51 2.76
C PRO A 8 19.07 8.86 2.75
N ASP A 9 18.69 10.12 2.98
CA ASP A 9 17.28 10.55 2.97
C ASP A 9 16.80 10.85 1.55
N GLY A 10 15.86 10.04 1.06
CA GLY A 10 15.32 10.19 -0.29
C GLY A 10 14.60 11.52 -0.53
N LEU A 11 14.06 12.19 0.50
CA LEU A 11 13.45 13.52 0.36
C LEU A 11 14.50 14.61 0.09
N VAL A 12 15.71 14.45 0.64
CA VAL A 12 16.84 15.36 0.37
C VAL A 12 17.28 15.21 -1.08
N ASN A 13 17.40 13.97 -1.57
CA ASN A 13 17.74 13.71 -2.97
C ASN A 13 16.69 14.26 -3.93
N LEU A 14 15.39 14.08 -3.63
CA LEU A 14 14.29 14.67 -4.38
C LEU A 14 14.43 16.20 -4.47
N ARG A 15 14.59 16.87 -3.33
CA ARG A 15 14.75 18.34 -3.29
C ARG A 15 15.95 18.80 -4.10
N ASN A 16 17.10 18.12 -3.93
CA ASN A 16 18.33 18.45 -4.63
C ASN A 16 18.17 18.26 -6.16
N LEU A 17 17.55 17.16 -6.59
CA LEU A 17 17.24 16.89 -7.99
C LEU A 17 16.32 17.97 -8.57
N THR A 18 15.22 18.28 -7.89
CA THR A 18 14.27 19.32 -8.32
C THR A 18 14.97 20.67 -8.52
N GLN A 19 15.86 21.07 -7.60
CA GLN A 19 16.60 22.33 -7.71
C GLN A 19 17.54 22.39 -8.92
N GLU A 20 18.15 21.27 -9.32
CA GLU A 20 18.98 21.26 -10.53
C GLU A 20 18.15 21.24 -11.80
N VAL A 21 17.09 20.45 -11.84
CA VAL A 21 16.19 20.39 -12.99
C VAL A 21 15.55 21.76 -13.23
N GLU A 22 15.18 22.47 -12.17
CA GLU A 22 14.67 23.85 -12.25
C GLU A 22 15.64 24.83 -12.91
N ARG A 23 16.96 24.62 -12.78
CA ARG A 23 17.97 25.49 -13.40
C ARG A 23 18.16 25.24 -14.89
N VAL A 24 17.80 24.05 -15.38
CA VAL A 24 18.10 23.62 -16.76
C VAL A 24 16.86 23.50 -17.64
N ALA A 25 15.66 23.37 -17.06
CA ALA A 25 14.40 23.22 -17.80
C ALA A 25 13.28 24.09 -17.20
N PRO A 26 12.49 24.79 -18.04
CA PRO A 26 11.26 25.47 -17.59
C PRO A 26 10.17 24.44 -17.26
N ASP A 27 9.19 24.80 -16.43
CA ASP A 27 8.00 23.97 -16.27
C ASP A 27 7.04 24.07 -17.46
N ASP A 28 6.38 22.95 -17.72
CA ASP A 28 5.16 22.83 -18.50
C ASP A 28 4.00 22.40 -17.59
N LYS A 29 3.20 23.39 -17.17
CA LYS A 29 2.00 23.17 -16.35
C LYS A 29 0.73 22.95 -17.19
N SER A 30 0.87 22.76 -18.50
CA SER A 30 -0.25 22.43 -19.39
C SER A 30 -0.64 20.95 -19.34
N VAL A 31 0.21 20.10 -18.77
CA VAL A 31 -0.05 18.69 -18.53
C VAL A 31 -0.60 18.49 -17.12
N PRO A 32 -1.75 17.79 -16.94
CA PRO A 32 -2.31 17.56 -15.61
C PRO A 32 -1.54 16.48 -14.84
N ILE A 33 -1.56 16.62 -13.51
CA ILE A 33 -1.07 15.62 -12.57
C ILE A 33 -2.24 14.76 -12.11
N VAL A 34 -2.17 13.45 -12.33
CA VAL A 34 -3.17 12.49 -11.88
C VAL A 34 -2.68 11.81 -10.60
N LEU A 35 -3.38 12.02 -9.50
CA LEU A 35 -3.11 11.37 -8.22
C LEU A 35 -3.87 10.03 -8.17
N VAL A 36 -3.14 8.92 -8.05
CA VAL A 36 -3.71 7.57 -8.06
C VAL A 36 -3.53 6.92 -6.69
N PRO A 37 -4.62 6.71 -5.95
CA PRO A 37 -4.52 6.27 -4.57
C PRO A 37 -4.29 4.76 -4.44
N GLY A 38 -3.97 4.30 -3.24
CA GLY A 38 -3.59 2.93 -2.93
C GLY A 38 -4.73 1.97 -2.54
N PHE A 39 -4.35 0.93 -1.80
CA PHE A 39 -5.27 0.02 -1.13
C PHE A 39 -5.98 0.73 0.03
N LEU A 40 -7.24 0.39 0.31
CA LEU A 40 -8.12 1.03 1.31
C LEU A 40 -8.35 2.54 1.11
N ALA A 41 -8.09 3.06 -0.08
CA ALA A 41 -8.24 4.47 -0.39
C ALA A 41 -9.69 4.98 -0.49
N TRP A 42 -9.83 6.28 -0.69
CA TRP A 42 -11.09 6.94 -1.04
C TRP A 42 -10.81 8.08 -2.04
N GLY A 43 -11.82 8.46 -2.82
CA GLY A 43 -11.75 9.58 -3.76
C GLY A 43 -12.02 10.92 -3.05
N ALA A 44 -13.30 11.28 -2.93
CA ALA A 44 -13.72 12.48 -2.19
C ALA A 44 -13.47 12.34 -0.66
N PRO A 45 -13.23 13.46 0.04
CA PRO A 45 -12.85 13.42 1.45
C PRO A 45 -13.85 12.69 2.35
N LEU A 46 -13.33 11.79 3.18
CA LEU A 46 -14.11 11.08 4.18
C LEU A 46 -14.66 12.05 5.22
N PHE A 47 -15.93 11.85 5.56
CA PHE A 47 -16.69 12.73 6.45
C PHE A 47 -16.71 14.22 6.02
N GLY A 48 -16.39 14.48 4.74
CA GLY A 48 -16.34 15.82 4.15
C GLY A 48 -15.05 16.60 4.44
N THR A 49 -14.08 16.04 5.18
CA THR A 49 -12.91 16.79 5.64
C THR A 49 -11.58 16.06 5.51
N VAL A 50 -11.56 14.74 5.38
CA VAL A 50 -10.31 13.95 5.35
C VAL A 50 -10.03 13.48 3.93
N ASN A 51 -9.16 14.20 3.22
CA ASN A 51 -8.70 13.82 1.88
C ASN A 51 -7.82 12.58 1.93
N TYR A 52 -7.85 11.75 0.88
CA TYR A 52 -6.85 10.68 0.79
C TYR A 52 -5.48 11.28 0.58
N PHE A 53 -5.31 12.15 -0.43
CA PHE A 53 -4.07 12.89 -0.66
C PHE A 53 -4.01 14.14 0.21
N GLY A 54 -3.49 13.95 1.42
CA GLY A 54 -3.14 15.02 2.35
C GLY A 54 -3.93 15.06 3.65
N GLY A 55 -4.84 14.11 3.91
CA GLY A 55 -5.60 14.06 5.15
C GLY A 55 -6.34 15.36 5.43
N VAL A 56 -5.91 16.10 6.44
CA VAL A 56 -6.47 17.43 6.80
C VAL A 56 -5.85 18.59 6.00
N ILE A 57 -4.75 18.34 5.30
CA ILE A 57 -4.11 19.25 4.34
C ILE A 57 -4.64 18.91 2.94
N ASP A 58 -5.09 19.89 2.17
CA ASP A 58 -5.57 19.66 0.81
C ASP A 58 -4.41 19.78 -0.20
N ILE A 59 -3.70 18.67 -0.43
CA ILE A 59 -2.58 18.60 -1.39
C ILE A 59 -3.05 18.97 -2.82
N PRO A 60 -4.16 18.43 -3.36
CA PRO A 60 -4.68 18.89 -4.65
C PRO A 60 -4.84 20.40 -4.73
N ARG A 61 -5.41 21.03 -3.70
CA ARG A 61 -5.58 22.49 -3.66
C ARG A 61 -4.25 23.24 -3.60
N ILE A 62 -3.29 22.78 -2.78
CA ILE A 62 -1.95 23.38 -2.70
C ILE A 62 -1.26 23.35 -4.07
N LEU A 63 -1.39 22.25 -4.81
CA LEU A 63 -0.83 22.14 -6.17
C LEU A 63 -1.55 23.09 -7.14
N VAL A 64 -2.88 23.21 -7.08
CA VAL A 64 -3.63 24.18 -7.89
C VAL A 64 -3.22 25.62 -7.59
N ASP A 65 -3.02 25.97 -6.32
CA ASP A 65 -2.59 27.31 -5.93
C ASP A 65 -1.15 27.62 -6.44
N ARG A 66 -0.37 26.60 -6.81
CA ARG A 66 0.93 26.73 -7.51
C ARG A 66 0.83 26.68 -9.04
N GLY A 67 -0.40 26.63 -9.57
CA GLY A 67 -0.71 26.67 -10.99
C GLY A 67 -0.71 25.32 -11.68
N TYR A 68 -0.74 24.19 -10.96
CA TYR A 68 -0.87 22.86 -11.57
C TYR A 68 -2.36 22.49 -11.75
N THR A 69 -2.71 21.73 -12.78
CA THR A 69 -4.01 21.04 -12.80
C THR A 69 -3.86 19.68 -12.16
N VAL A 70 -4.78 19.33 -11.26
CA VAL A 70 -4.76 18.05 -10.56
C VAL A 70 -6.05 17.28 -10.84
N ILE A 71 -5.91 15.98 -11.12
CA ILE A 71 -7.02 15.04 -11.23
C ILE A 71 -6.83 13.99 -10.13
N VAL A 72 -7.83 13.80 -9.27
CA VAL A 72 -7.80 12.75 -8.24
C VAL A 72 -8.64 11.57 -8.72
N ALA A 73 -8.00 10.40 -8.89
CA ALA A 73 -8.68 9.20 -9.31
C ALA A 73 -9.56 8.61 -8.19
N SER A 74 -10.74 8.11 -8.56
CA SER A 74 -11.71 7.50 -7.64
C SER A 74 -11.84 6.00 -7.93
N VAL A 75 -10.73 5.27 -7.85
CA VAL A 75 -10.70 3.82 -8.13
C VAL A 75 -11.03 2.99 -6.88
N SER A 76 -11.46 1.75 -7.09
CA SER A 76 -11.84 0.80 -6.04
C SER A 76 -10.73 0.63 -5.01
N PRO A 77 -11.06 0.70 -3.70
CA PRO A 77 -10.06 0.60 -2.64
C PRO A 77 -9.44 -0.79 -2.48
N ILE A 78 -10.14 -1.84 -2.91
CA ILE A 78 -9.75 -3.23 -2.60
C ILE A 78 -9.81 -4.17 -3.79
N SER A 79 -10.16 -3.69 -4.98
CA SER A 79 -10.16 -4.53 -6.19
C SER A 79 -8.75 -4.85 -6.69
N SER A 80 -8.69 -5.82 -7.63
CA SER A 80 -7.46 -6.14 -8.36
C SER A 80 -6.90 -4.93 -9.12
N ASN A 81 -5.61 -4.98 -9.47
CA ASN A 81 -4.99 -4.01 -10.36
C ASN A 81 -5.62 -4.02 -11.75
N TRP A 82 -6.15 -5.15 -12.23
CA TRP A 82 -6.93 -5.22 -13.47
C TRP A 82 -8.19 -4.35 -13.41
N GLU A 83 -9.04 -4.56 -12.40
CA GLU A 83 -10.26 -3.78 -12.21
C GLU A 83 -9.94 -2.29 -12.06
N ARG A 84 -8.97 -1.96 -11.19
CA ARG A 84 -8.56 -0.58 -10.94
C ARG A 84 -7.97 0.09 -12.19
N ALA A 85 -7.25 -0.65 -13.04
CA ALA A 85 -6.76 -0.14 -14.32
C ALA A 85 -7.91 0.14 -15.31
N CYS A 86 -8.92 -0.74 -15.38
CA CYS A 86 -10.13 -0.50 -16.19
C CYS A 86 -10.89 0.75 -15.71
N GLU A 87 -11.03 0.91 -14.39
CA GLU A 87 -11.68 2.07 -13.77
C GLU A 87 -10.91 3.36 -14.05
N LEU A 88 -9.58 3.36 -13.84
CA LEU A 88 -8.74 4.53 -14.10
C LEU A 88 -8.75 4.91 -15.58
N TYR A 89 -8.57 3.93 -16.48
CA TYR A 89 -8.66 4.15 -17.92
C TYR A 89 -10.00 4.80 -18.28
N ARG A 90 -11.09 4.24 -17.77
CA ARG A 90 -12.43 4.74 -18.08
C ARG A 90 -12.65 6.14 -17.52
N GLN A 91 -12.26 6.43 -16.28
CA GLN A 91 -12.40 7.75 -15.67
C GLN A 91 -11.65 8.83 -16.47
N LEU A 92 -10.45 8.54 -16.97
CA LEU A 92 -9.62 9.52 -17.68
C LEU A 92 -10.01 9.68 -19.17
N THR A 93 -10.52 8.63 -19.81
CA THR A 93 -10.96 8.67 -21.22
C THR A 93 -12.42 9.09 -21.40
N PHE A 94 -13.23 9.05 -20.34
CA PHE A 94 -14.63 9.48 -20.37
C PHE A 94 -14.79 10.98 -20.65
N GLY A 95 -13.81 11.80 -20.27
CA GLY A 95 -13.79 13.23 -20.56
C GLY A 95 -14.78 14.06 -19.72
N GLN A 96 -15.29 13.50 -18.62
CA GLN A 96 -16.12 14.22 -17.67
C GLN A 96 -15.68 13.90 -16.25
N PHE A 97 -15.68 14.93 -15.40
CA PHE A 97 -15.18 14.86 -14.02
C PHE A 97 -16.26 15.28 -13.01
N SER A 98 -16.05 14.90 -11.76
CA SER A 98 -16.63 15.61 -10.61
C SER A 98 -15.84 16.91 -10.42
N THR A 99 -16.50 17.96 -9.94
CA THR A 99 -15.88 19.28 -9.80
C THR A 99 -15.81 19.73 -8.35
N VAL A 100 -14.86 20.61 -8.05
CA VAL A 100 -14.72 21.22 -6.74
C VAL A 100 -15.31 22.62 -6.77
N ASN A 101 -16.21 22.91 -5.84
CA ASN A 101 -16.76 24.24 -5.66
C ASN A 101 -15.68 25.16 -5.11
N SER A 102 -15.31 26.19 -5.88
CA SER A 102 -14.21 27.09 -5.53
C SER A 102 -14.47 27.98 -4.31
N ALA A 103 -15.74 28.18 -3.91
CA ALA A 103 -16.10 29.01 -2.76
C ALA A 103 -16.12 28.22 -1.45
N THR A 104 -16.54 26.96 -1.49
CA THR A 104 -16.74 26.12 -0.29
C THR A 104 -15.70 25.03 -0.13
N GLY A 105 -14.96 24.69 -1.20
CA GLY A 105 -14.07 23.52 -1.25
C GLY A 105 -14.82 22.19 -1.30
N SER A 106 -16.16 22.19 -1.34
CA SER A 106 -16.94 20.96 -1.41
C SER A 106 -16.86 20.33 -2.79
N ILE A 107 -16.85 19.00 -2.84
CA ILE A 107 -16.82 18.24 -4.09
C ILE A 107 -18.26 17.93 -4.52
N ASP A 108 -18.60 18.33 -5.73
CA ASP A 108 -19.85 17.96 -6.39
C ASP A 108 -19.63 16.61 -7.08
N GLU A 109 -19.75 15.52 -6.30
CA GLU A 109 -19.56 14.15 -6.80
C GLU A 109 -20.65 13.75 -7.79
N VAL A 110 -20.22 13.23 -8.96
CA VAL A 110 -21.12 12.67 -9.98
C VAL A 110 -20.84 11.16 -10.16
N HIS A 111 -21.92 10.39 -10.24
CA HIS A 111 -21.92 8.93 -10.26
C HIS A 111 -22.56 8.39 -11.55
N ASP A 112 -21.84 8.45 -12.66
CA ASP A 112 -22.32 8.02 -13.98
C ASP A 112 -21.22 7.36 -14.83
N VAL A 113 -20.11 6.97 -14.20
CA VAL A 113 -19.06 6.23 -14.89
C VAL A 113 -19.45 4.77 -14.95
N ASP A 114 -19.74 4.30 -16.16
CA ASP A 114 -19.93 2.88 -16.43
C ASP A 114 -18.59 2.26 -16.85
N VAL A 115 -18.22 1.15 -16.19
CA VAL A 115 -16.94 0.46 -16.36
C VAL A 115 -17.19 -0.97 -16.83
N ASP A 116 -16.48 -1.35 -17.90
CA ASP A 116 -16.38 -2.72 -18.39
C ASP A 116 -15.06 -3.33 -17.92
N TYR A 117 -15.11 -4.53 -17.34
CA TYR A 117 -13.93 -5.29 -16.92
C TYR A 117 -13.56 -6.41 -17.91
N GLY A 118 -14.30 -6.53 -19.03
CA GLY A 118 -14.03 -7.50 -20.09
C GLY A 118 -14.32 -8.94 -19.67
N THR A 119 -13.53 -9.88 -20.19
CA THR A 119 -13.67 -11.33 -19.95
C THR A 119 -12.62 -11.88 -18.97
N TYR A 120 -11.94 -11.00 -18.24
CA TYR A 120 -10.87 -11.34 -17.27
C TYR A 120 -11.25 -12.44 -16.27
N PHE A 121 -12.50 -12.45 -15.81
CA PHE A 121 -12.98 -13.40 -14.82
C PHE A 121 -13.44 -14.75 -15.41
N ASN A 122 -13.49 -14.89 -16.74
CA ASN A 122 -14.03 -16.10 -17.39
C ASN A 122 -13.16 -17.34 -17.19
N ALA A 123 -11.89 -17.17 -16.83
CA ALA A 123 -10.98 -18.27 -16.54
C ALA A 123 -11.42 -19.09 -15.32
N ASP A 124 -12.18 -18.49 -14.40
CA ASP A 124 -12.72 -19.18 -13.24
C ASP A 124 -14.16 -18.72 -12.89
N PRO A 125 -15.16 -19.27 -13.60
CA PRO A 125 -16.56 -18.91 -13.36
C PRO A 125 -17.06 -19.26 -11.96
N ALA A 126 -16.42 -20.21 -11.25
CA ALA A 126 -16.84 -20.59 -9.92
C ALA A 126 -16.50 -19.52 -8.87
N ARG A 127 -15.44 -18.75 -9.12
CA ARG A 127 -14.95 -17.67 -8.25
C ARG A 127 -15.02 -16.28 -8.92
N ALA A 128 -15.83 -16.16 -9.97
CA ALA A 128 -16.08 -14.91 -10.70
C ALA A 128 -17.14 -14.03 -10.02
N PRO A 129 -17.14 -12.71 -10.29
CA PRO A 129 -18.23 -11.80 -9.94
C PRO A 129 -19.56 -12.22 -10.63
N GLU A 130 -20.68 -11.65 -10.17
CA GLU A 130 -22.00 -11.88 -10.79
C GLU A 130 -22.06 -11.33 -12.23
N GLN A 131 -21.29 -10.29 -12.51
CA GLN A 131 -21.20 -9.63 -13.81
C GLN A 131 -19.81 -9.02 -14.00
N THR A 132 -19.43 -8.77 -15.25
CA THR A 132 -18.11 -8.21 -15.61
C THR A 132 -18.17 -6.72 -15.98
N SER A 133 -19.23 -6.03 -15.60
CA SER A 133 -19.36 -4.59 -15.74
C SER A 133 -20.09 -3.98 -14.54
N THR A 134 -19.94 -2.67 -14.35
CA THR A 134 -20.61 -1.92 -13.30
C THR A 134 -21.04 -0.56 -13.82
N THR A 135 -22.10 -0.01 -13.24
CA THR A 135 -22.66 1.28 -13.63
C THR A 135 -22.71 2.26 -12.48
N GLY A 136 -22.79 3.56 -12.82
CA GLY A 136 -22.93 4.63 -11.83
C GLY A 136 -21.77 4.71 -10.85
N ARG A 137 -20.53 4.45 -11.31
CA ARG A 137 -19.32 4.66 -10.52
C ARG A 137 -18.98 6.14 -10.43
N LYS A 138 -18.17 6.49 -9.44
CA LYS A 138 -17.65 7.83 -9.23
C LYS A 138 -16.81 8.27 -10.43
N ARG A 139 -16.98 9.53 -10.84
CA ARG A 139 -16.00 10.20 -11.69
C ARG A 139 -14.72 10.48 -10.91
N ALA A 140 -13.60 10.60 -11.61
CA ALA A 140 -12.42 11.27 -11.07
C ALA A 140 -12.76 12.73 -10.79
N ILE A 141 -12.03 13.36 -9.86
CA ILE A 141 -12.28 14.73 -9.42
C ILE A 141 -11.26 15.65 -10.09
N LEU A 142 -11.75 16.66 -10.81
CA LEU A 142 -10.91 17.67 -11.44
C LEU A 142 -10.76 18.88 -10.51
N PHE A 143 -9.50 19.24 -10.25
CA PHE A 143 -9.08 20.49 -9.63
C PHE A 143 -8.37 21.32 -10.72
N PRO A 144 -9.12 22.15 -11.47
CA PRO A 144 -8.58 22.82 -12.65
C PRO A 144 -7.83 24.10 -12.28
N ASN A 145 -6.72 24.38 -12.98
CA ASN A 145 -6.09 25.72 -12.99
C ASN A 145 -6.65 26.63 -14.10
N SER A 146 -7.42 26.08 -15.03
CA SER A 146 -7.88 26.72 -16.27
C SER A 146 -9.14 26.04 -16.81
N PRO A 147 -10.09 26.79 -17.43
CA PRO A 147 -11.27 26.22 -18.09
C PRO A 147 -10.96 25.26 -19.24
N ALA A 148 -9.72 25.26 -19.75
CA ALA A 148 -9.31 24.34 -20.81
C ALA A 148 -9.45 22.85 -20.39
N PHE A 149 -9.50 22.57 -19.08
CA PHE A 149 -9.61 21.22 -18.56
C PHE A 149 -11.05 20.70 -18.40
N ASP A 150 -12.07 21.56 -18.57
CA ASP A 150 -13.47 21.19 -18.32
C ASP A 150 -13.96 20.03 -19.22
N ASN A 151 -13.40 19.92 -20.43
CA ASN A 151 -13.67 18.84 -21.39
C ASN A 151 -12.41 18.04 -21.73
N TRP A 152 -11.38 18.11 -20.88
CA TRP A 152 -10.15 17.36 -21.09
C TRP A 152 -10.44 15.87 -21.05
N ARG A 153 -9.77 15.11 -21.91
CA ARG A 153 -9.80 13.65 -21.90
C ARG A 153 -8.39 13.16 -22.15
N TRP A 154 -8.06 12.02 -21.58
CA TRP A 154 -6.78 11.38 -21.81
C TRP A 154 -6.74 10.74 -23.19
N ASP A 155 -5.87 11.23 -24.06
CA ASP A 155 -5.60 10.69 -25.40
C ASP A 155 -4.17 11.03 -25.84
N GLN A 156 -3.78 10.61 -27.05
CA GLN A 156 -2.43 10.81 -27.59
C GLN A 156 -1.96 12.28 -27.62
N HIS A 157 -2.89 13.25 -27.63
CA HIS A 157 -2.60 14.68 -27.65
C HIS A 157 -2.70 15.34 -26.27
N HIS A 158 -3.27 14.62 -25.30
CA HIS A 158 -3.55 15.11 -23.96
C HIS A 158 -2.96 14.14 -22.95
N LYS A 159 -1.64 14.22 -22.76
CA LYS A 159 -0.87 13.30 -21.92
C LYS A 159 -1.04 13.62 -20.42
N VAL A 160 -0.46 12.77 -19.55
CA VAL A 160 -0.53 12.93 -18.08
C VAL A 160 0.78 12.63 -17.38
N HIS A 161 0.94 13.21 -16.19
CA HIS A 161 1.88 12.72 -15.18
C HIS A 161 1.10 11.98 -14.08
N PHE A 162 1.55 10.79 -13.68
CA PHE A 162 0.97 10.07 -12.55
C PHE A 162 1.82 10.26 -11.28
N ILE A 163 1.17 10.55 -10.15
CA ILE A 163 1.73 10.38 -8.82
C ILE A 163 0.90 9.32 -8.09
N CYS A 164 1.56 8.26 -7.68
CA CYS A 164 0.92 7.05 -7.19
C CYS A 164 1.35 6.77 -5.76
N HIS A 165 0.39 6.41 -4.91
CA HIS A 165 0.70 5.92 -3.56
C HIS A 165 0.34 4.44 -3.44
N SER A 166 1.18 3.66 -2.74
CA SER A 166 0.89 2.27 -2.37
C SER A 166 0.50 1.43 -3.59
N GLN A 167 -0.57 0.63 -3.54
CA GLN A 167 -1.07 -0.17 -4.68
C GLN A 167 -1.31 0.64 -5.97
N GLY A 168 -1.53 1.96 -5.86
CA GLY A 168 -1.72 2.85 -7.00
C GLY A 168 -0.58 2.76 -8.02
N GLY A 169 0.66 2.54 -7.56
CA GLY A 169 1.80 2.40 -8.47
C GLY A 169 1.72 1.12 -9.31
N ASN A 170 1.30 0.00 -8.72
CA ASN A 170 1.07 -1.25 -9.46
C ASN A 170 -0.18 -1.17 -10.36
N THR A 171 -1.20 -0.40 -9.96
CA THR A 171 -2.37 -0.13 -10.80
C THR A 171 -1.97 0.62 -12.08
N VAL A 172 -1.18 1.69 -11.97
CA VAL A 172 -0.70 2.46 -13.13
C VAL A 172 0.26 1.63 -13.97
N ARG A 173 1.14 0.81 -13.36
CA ARG A 173 2.00 -0.12 -14.09
C ARG A 173 1.19 -1.13 -14.90
N TYR A 174 0.11 -1.69 -14.33
CA TYR A 174 -0.83 -2.55 -15.04
C TYR A 174 -1.48 -1.82 -16.21
N LEU A 175 -2.03 -0.62 -15.97
CA LEU A 175 -2.66 0.21 -17.00
C LEU A 175 -1.73 0.48 -18.18
N ILE A 176 -0.50 0.93 -17.91
CA ILE A 176 0.52 1.19 -18.92
C ILE A 176 0.83 -0.08 -19.71
N SER A 177 0.96 -1.23 -19.05
CA SER A 177 1.21 -2.51 -19.74
C SER A 177 0.07 -2.90 -20.68
N LEU A 178 -1.18 -2.71 -20.24
CA LEU A 178 -2.37 -2.99 -21.05
C LEU A 178 -2.48 -2.02 -22.24
N MET A 179 -2.05 -0.77 -22.08
CA MET A 179 -2.01 0.21 -23.16
C MET A 179 -0.85 0.00 -24.14
N ALA A 180 0.30 -0.48 -23.66
CA ALA A 180 1.45 -0.81 -24.49
C ALA A 180 1.21 -2.05 -25.35
N GLN A 181 0.73 -3.15 -24.74
CA GLN A 181 0.71 -4.48 -25.37
C GLN A 181 -0.69 -5.01 -25.67
N GLY A 182 -1.73 -4.32 -25.19
CA GLY A 182 -3.11 -4.78 -25.30
C GLY A 182 -3.44 -5.89 -24.29
N ALA A 183 -4.72 -6.25 -24.23
CA ALA A 183 -5.22 -7.36 -23.39
C ALA A 183 -5.71 -8.57 -24.21
N GLY A 184 -5.38 -8.61 -25.50
CA GLY A 184 -5.93 -9.59 -26.44
C GLY A 184 -7.46 -9.64 -26.39
N ASN A 185 -8.02 -10.85 -26.32
CA ASN A 185 -9.47 -11.04 -26.25
C ASN A 185 -10.06 -10.75 -24.85
N LEU A 186 -9.23 -10.48 -23.83
CA LEU A 186 -9.74 -10.21 -22.49
C LEU A 186 -10.49 -8.88 -22.42
N HIS A 187 -10.07 -7.87 -23.18
CA HIS A 187 -10.73 -6.56 -23.17
C HIS A 187 -10.49 -5.77 -24.48
N PRO A 188 -11.13 -6.16 -25.59
CA PRO A 188 -10.91 -5.51 -26.88
C PRO A 188 -11.40 -4.05 -26.91
N THR A 189 -12.33 -3.66 -26.02
CA THR A 189 -12.93 -2.32 -26.01
C THR A 189 -11.98 -1.28 -25.43
N TYR A 190 -11.32 -1.55 -24.30
CA TYR A 190 -10.40 -0.60 -23.67
C TYR A 190 -8.95 -0.82 -24.10
N PHE A 191 -8.56 -2.07 -24.35
CA PHE A 191 -7.18 -2.48 -24.57
C PHE A 191 -7.01 -3.30 -25.86
N GLY A 192 -7.82 -2.99 -26.88
CA GLY A 192 -7.68 -3.56 -28.23
C GLY A 192 -6.58 -2.88 -29.06
N GLU A 193 -6.35 -1.58 -28.86
CA GLU A 193 -5.24 -0.83 -29.44
C GLU A 193 -4.01 -0.86 -28.52
N THR A 194 -2.84 -1.08 -29.13
CA THR A 194 -1.51 -1.18 -28.50
C THR A 194 -0.69 0.10 -28.73
N GLU A 195 0.51 0.18 -28.15
CA GLU A 195 1.45 1.30 -28.34
C GLU A 195 0.89 2.66 -27.87
N ARG A 196 0.07 2.65 -26.81
CA ARG A 196 -0.52 3.86 -26.20
C ARG A 196 0.09 4.25 -24.86
N ASP A 197 1.16 3.57 -24.45
CA ASP A 197 1.88 3.88 -23.22
C ASP A 197 2.51 5.29 -23.23
N ASP A 198 2.82 5.83 -24.41
CA ASP A 198 3.32 7.19 -24.57
C ASP A 198 2.28 8.28 -24.24
N TRP A 199 1.01 7.93 -23.98
CA TRP A 199 0.01 8.86 -23.43
C TRP A 199 0.35 9.28 -22.00
N THR A 200 1.31 8.61 -21.38
CA THR A 200 1.90 8.94 -20.07
C THR A 200 3.28 9.53 -20.25
N ILE A 201 3.58 10.63 -19.57
CA ILE A 201 4.93 11.22 -19.58
C ILE A 201 5.77 10.64 -18.44
N SER A 202 5.20 10.61 -17.23
CA SER A 202 5.92 10.13 -16.05
C SER A 202 5.04 9.42 -15.04
N VAL A 203 5.67 8.58 -14.23
CA VAL A 203 5.08 7.92 -13.07
C VAL A 203 6.00 8.11 -11.87
N THR A 204 5.50 8.71 -10.80
CA THR A 204 6.18 8.77 -9.50
C THR A 204 5.46 7.86 -8.52
N THR A 205 6.18 6.95 -7.85
CA THR A 205 5.60 6.02 -6.87
C THR A 205 6.09 6.29 -5.46
N LEU A 206 5.16 6.27 -4.51
CA LEU A 206 5.39 6.48 -3.08
C LEU A 206 4.95 5.22 -2.33
N GLY A 207 5.89 4.52 -1.69
CA GLY A 207 5.56 3.35 -0.85
C GLY A 207 4.89 2.20 -1.61
N THR A 208 5.10 2.09 -2.93
CA THR A 208 4.42 1.08 -3.77
C THR A 208 5.01 -0.31 -3.55
N PRO A 209 4.20 -1.37 -3.35
CA PRO A 209 4.71 -2.73 -3.23
C PRO A 209 5.07 -3.32 -4.61
N HIS A 210 6.11 -2.81 -5.28
CA HIS A 210 6.47 -3.23 -6.64
C HIS A 210 6.87 -4.70 -6.77
N ARG A 211 7.25 -5.32 -5.64
CA ARG A 211 7.61 -6.74 -5.47
C ARG A 211 6.67 -7.47 -4.49
N GLY A 212 5.54 -6.85 -4.13
CA GLY A 212 4.59 -7.35 -3.13
C GLY A 212 4.89 -6.91 -1.69
N THR A 213 4.02 -7.26 -0.76
CA THR A 213 4.17 -7.01 0.68
C THR A 213 3.83 -8.27 1.49
N THR A 214 4.49 -8.44 2.63
CA THR A 214 4.23 -9.54 3.57
C THR A 214 3.14 -9.21 4.60
N ILE A 215 2.47 -8.05 4.51
CA ILE A 215 1.41 -7.67 5.45
C ILE A 215 0.27 -8.69 5.52
N ILE A 216 -0.10 -9.30 4.37
CA ILE A 216 -1.16 -10.30 4.32
C ILE A 216 -0.72 -11.56 5.09
N ASP A 217 0.51 -12.04 4.87
CA ASP A 217 1.09 -13.16 5.61
C ASP A 217 1.15 -12.87 7.12
N ALA A 218 1.53 -11.65 7.47
CA ALA A 218 1.64 -11.20 8.86
C ALA A 218 0.27 -11.17 9.57
N ILE A 219 -0.78 -10.68 8.89
CA ILE A 219 -2.15 -10.67 9.41
C ILE A 219 -2.70 -12.09 9.53
N GLU A 220 -2.49 -12.95 8.53
CA GLU A 220 -2.96 -14.34 8.56
C GLU A 220 -2.25 -15.15 9.66
N SER A 221 -0.94 -14.97 9.83
CA SER A 221 -0.16 -15.61 10.89
C SER A 221 -0.63 -15.18 12.28
N PHE A 222 -1.05 -13.92 12.43
CA PHE A 222 -1.60 -13.39 13.68
C PHE A 222 -2.99 -13.94 14.02
N LEU A 223 -3.86 -14.04 13.00
CA LEU A 223 -5.26 -14.43 13.13
C LEU A 223 -5.44 -15.94 12.91
N SER A 224 -5.39 -16.73 13.98
CA SER A 224 -5.90 -18.11 13.91
C SER A 224 -7.43 -18.09 13.87
N ARG A 225 -8.06 -18.05 12.70
CA ARG A 225 -9.53 -18.13 12.54
C ARG A 225 -9.93 -19.21 11.56
N SER A 226 -11.11 -19.80 11.75
CA SER A 226 -11.67 -20.64 10.69
C SER A 226 -12.05 -19.75 9.50
N ARG A 227 -11.90 -20.27 8.28
CA ARG A 227 -12.25 -19.54 7.05
C ARG A 227 -13.69 -18.97 7.11
N GLN A 228 -14.64 -19.72 7.65
CA GLN A 228 -16.02 -19.28 7.78
C GLN A 228 -16.17 -18.07 8.71
N GLN A 229 -15.43 -18.02 9.82
CA GLN A 229 -15.43 -16.87 10.73
C GLN A 229 -14.82 -15.63 10.07
N ALA A 230 -13.73 -15.80 9.31
CA ALA A 230 -13.10 -14.70 8.58
C ALA A 230 -14.05 -14.14 7.51
N VAL A 231 -14.64 -15.01 6.69
CA VAL A 231 -15.63 -14.63 5.66
C VAL A 231 -16.81 -13.90 6.30
N GLY A 232 -17.38 -14.41 7.40
CA GLY A 232 -18.53 -13.78 8.05
C GLY A 232 -18.25 -12.38 8.59
N LEU A 233 -17.04 -12.12 9.10
CA LEU A 233 -16.68 -10.78 9.58
C LEU A 233 -16.48 -9.78 8.45
N VAL A 234 -15.78 -10.19 7.38
CA VAL A 234 -15.63 -9.37 6.17
C VAL A 234 -17.00 -9.12 5.53
N ALA A 235 -17.86 -10.14 5.45
CA ALA A 235 -19.20 -10.04 4.90
C ALA A 235 -20.06 -9.02 5.65
N ARG A 236 -20.03 -9.03 6.98
CA ARG A 236 -20.77 -8.06 7.81
C ARG A 236 -20.29 -6.63 7.60
N LEU A 237 -18.96 -6.43 7.53
CA LEU A 237 -18.39 -5.12 7.25
C LEU A 237 -18.82 -4.63 5.86
N PHE A 238 -18.63 -5.46 4.83
CA PHE A 238 -18.95 -5.13 3.45
C PHE A 238 -20.45 -4.87 3.27
N ALA A 239 -21.30 -5.67 3.90
CA ALA A 239 -22.74 -5.47 3.87
C ALA A 239 -23.14 -4.11 4.48
N THR A 240 -22.52 -3.73 5.60
CA THR A 240 -22.78 -2.46 6.29
C THR A 240 -22.47 -1.26 5.42
N ILE A 241 -21.30 -1.26 4.76
CA ILE A 241 -20.85 -0.12 3.93
C ILE A 241 -21.46 -0.12 2.52
N SER A 242 -22.04 -1.24 2.07
CA SER A 242 -22.60 -1.37 0.71
C SER A 242 -24.14 -1.40 0.67
N PHE A 243 -24.82 -1.21 1.81
CA PHE A 243 -26.28 -1.29 1.90
C PHE A 243 -27.00 -0.15 1.16
N ASN A 244 -26.44 1.05 1.19
CA ASN A 244 -27.01 2.18 0.46
C ASN A 244 -26.61 2.16 -1.02
N SER A 245 -27.31 2.93 -1.86
CA SER A 245 -26.90 3.18 -3.23
C SER A 245 -25.52 3.87 -3.27
N PRO A 246 -24.71 3.69 -4.33
CA PRO A 246 -23.34 4.19 -4.39
C PRO A 246 -23.18 5.66 -3.96
N GLU A 247 -24.08 6.53 -4.41
CA GLU A 247 -24.10 7.97 -4.10
C GLU A 247 -24.39 8.32 -2.63
N LYS A 248 -24.80 7.34 -1.83
CA LYS A 248 -25.09 7.48 -0.39
C LYS A 248 -24.12 6.70 0.50
N ARG A 249 -23.10 6.04 -0.07
CA ARG A 249 -22.09 5.30 0.69
C ARG A 249 -21.02 6.27 1.17
N ALA A 250 -20.83 6.36 2.49
CA ALA A 250 -19.74 7.14 3.07
C ALA A 250 -18.37 6.62 2.64
N TYR A 251 -18.27 5.31 2.43
CA TYR A 251 -17.10 4.64 1.89
C TYR A 251 -17.56 3.58 0.90
N ASP A 252 -17.30 3.80 -0.40
CA ASP A 252 -17.74 2.91 -1.47
C ASP A 252 -16.64 1.93 -1.86
N LEU A 253 -16.88 0.64 -1.66
CA LEU A 253 -15.97 -0.42 -2.08
C LEU A 253 -15.92 -0.60 -3.60
N GLN A 254 -16.92 -0.09 -4.33
CA GLN A 254 -17.11 -0.27 -5.76
C GLN A 254 -17.24 -1.75 -6.23
N LEU A 255 -17.56 -2.68 -5.33
CA LEU A 255 -17.69 -4.12 -5.60
C LEU A 255 -19.10 -4.57 -6.02
N ASP A 256 -19.93 -3.68 -6.55
CA ASP A 256 -21.31 -3.97 -6.95
C ASP A 256 -21.43 -5.12 -7.97
N HIS A 257 -20.46 -5.23 -8.87
CA HIS A 257 -20.39 -6.27 -9.89
C HIS A 257 -20.13 -7.66 -9.30
N TRP A 258 -19.54 -7.74 -8.11
CA TRP A 258 -19.42 -8.99 -7.34
C TRP A 258 -20.72 -9.41 -6.64
N GLY A 259 -21.78 -8.60 -6.71
CA GLY A 259 -23.01 -8.80 -5.93
C GLY A 259 -22.93 -8.25 -4.50
N ILE A 260 -21.84 -7.55 -4.16
CA ILE A 260 -21.61 -6.91 -2.86
C ILE A 260 -22.31 -5.54 -2.87
N ARG A 261 -23.64 -5.59 -2.91
CA ARG A 261 -24.55 -4.44 -2.94
C ARG A 261 -25.93 -4.88 -2.47
N ARG A 262 -26.77 -3.91 -2.12
CA ARG A 262 -28.19 -4.16 -1.85
C ARG A 262 -28.95 -4.45 -3.15
N ASN A 263 -29.79 -5.47 -3.13
CA ASN A 263 -30.74 -5.75 -4.20
C ASN A 263 -32.03 -4.92 -4.06
N SER A 264 -32.77 -4.76 -5.16
CA SER A 264 -34.04 -4.00 -5.13
C SER A 264 -35.02 -4.63 -4.14
N GLY A 265 -35.53 -3.83 -3.20
CA GLY A 265 -36.46 -4.28 -2.16
C GLY A 265 -35.85 -5.12 -1.04
N GLU A 266 -34.54 -5.42 -1.08
CA GLU A 266 -33.88 -6.29 -0.09
C GLU A 266 -33.76 -5.59 1.27
N THR A 267 -34.03 -6.29 2.37
CA THR A 267 -33.76 -5.76 3.71
C THR A 267 -32.27 -5.86 4.05
N PHE A 268 -31.80 -5.16 5.10
CA PHE A 268 -30.40 -5.29 5.52
C PHE A 268 -30.05 -6.72 5.97
N GLN A 269 -30.99 -7.38 6.65
CA GLN A 269 -30.83 -8.74 7.15
C GLN A 269 -30.79 -9.75 6.00
N ASP A 270 -31.63 -9.60 4.99
CA ASP A 270 -31.60 -10.47 3.80
C ASP A 270 -30.28 -10.29 3.03
N MET A 271 -29.82 -9.04 2.86
CA MET A 271 -28.53 -8.74 2.25
C MET A 271 -27.38 -9.39 3.03
N LEU A 272 -27.41 -9.30 4.36
CA LEU A 272 -26.37 -9.90 5.20
C LEU A 272 -26.33 -11.41 5.03
N ILE A 273 -27.48 -12.10 5.07
CA ILE A 273 -27.58 -13.55 4.87
C ILE A 273 -27.02 -13.95 3.49
N ARG A 274 -27.36 -13.20 2.43
CA ARG A 274 -26.88 -13.49 1.07
C ARG A 274 -25.38 -13.25 0.91
N ILE A 275 -24.85 -12.16 1.46
CA ILE A 275 -23.43 -11.81 1.32
C ILE A 275 -22.54 -12.73 2.15
N GLU A 276 -23.00 -13.15 3.34
CA GLU A 276 -22.30 -14.06 4.26
C GLU A 276 -22.42 -15.55 3.88
N SER A 277 -23.32 -15.91 2.96
CA SER A 277 -23.56 -17.32 2.62
C SER A 277 -22.32 -18.01 2.03
N ASP A 278 -22.23 -19.33 2.23
CA ASP A 278 -21.26 -20.16 1.52
C ASP A 278 -21.43 -19.98 0.00
N ASN A 279 -20.32 -19.81 -0.73
CA ASN A 279 -20.32 -19.44 -2.15
C ASN A 279 -21.05 -18.12 -2.50
N GLY A 280 -21.37 -17.30 -1.50
CA GLY A 280 -21.92 -15.96 -1.69
C GLY A 280 -20.88 -14.95 -2.21
N PRO A 281 -21.29 -13.71 -2.49
CA PRO A 281 -20.44 -12.65 -3.02
C PRO A 281 -19.07 -12.48 -2.32
N VAL A 282 -19.07 -12.34 -0.99
CA VAL A 282 -17.82 -12.12 -0.23
C VAL A 282 -16.98 -13.38 -0.15
N TRP A 283 -17.61 -14.55 -0.05
CA TRP A 283 -16.90 -15.81 -0.12
C TRP A 283 -16.16 -15.94 -1.46
N LYS A 284 -16.84 -15.67 -2.59
CA LYS A 284 -16.23 -15.74 -3.93
C LYS A 284 -15.09 -14.75 -4.08
N TRP A 285 -15.30 -13.50 -3.66
CA TRP A 285 -14.29 -12.45 -3.72
C TRP A 285 -13.03 -12.82 -2.91
N LEU A 286 -13.19 -13.29 -1.66
CA LEU A 286 -12.07 -13.70 -0.80
C LEU A 286 -11.35 -14.96 -1.29
N ASN A 287 -12.03 -15.86 -2.00
CA ASN A 287 -11.42 -17.11 -2.50
C ASN A 287 -10.90 -17.00 -3.94
N SER A 288 -11.12 -15.86 -4.60
CA SER A 288 -10.53 -15.57 -5.90
C SER A 288 -9.10 -15.03 -5.72
N ASP A 289 -8.30 -15.16 -6.77
CA ASP A 289 -7.01 -14.48 -6.94
C ASP A 289 -7.19 -13.10 -7.63
N LYS A 290 -8.44 -12.62 -7.75
CA LYS A 290 -8.83 -11.43 -8.52
C LYS A 290 -9.29 -10.31 -7.59
N ASN A 291 -8.43 -9.95 -6.63
CA ASN A 291 -8.70 -8.89 -5.67
C ASN A 291 -7.39 -8.21 -5.21
N GLY A 292 -7.51 -7.07 -4.54
CA GLY A 292 -6.38 -6.28 -4.06
C GLY A 292 -5.61 -6.93 -2.93
N LEU A 293 -6.18 -7.90 -2.19
CA LEU A 293 -5.43 -8.65 -1.18
C LEU A 293 -4.37 -9.51 -1.87
N HIS A 294 -4.78 -10.29 -2.87
CA HIS A 294 -3.89 -11.12 -3.66
C HIS A 294 -2.89 -10.29 -4.48
N ASP A 295 -3.36 -9.25 -5.17
CA ASP A 295 -2.52 -8.44 -6.06
C ASP A 295 -1.45 -7.61 -5.35
N ASN A 296 -1.48 -7.52 -4.01
CA ASN A 296 -0.43 -6.91 -3.20
C ASN A 296 0.52 -7.95 -2.57
N THR A 297 0.27 -9.26 -2.66
CA THR A 297 1.23 -10.27 -2.18
C THR A 297 2.44 -10.38 -3.12
N ILE A 298 3.52 -10.99 -2.63
CA ILE A 298 4.70 -11.30 -3.47
C ILE A 298 4.28 -12.20 -4.64
N GLU A 299 3.47 -13.22 -4.38
CA GLU A 299 2.97 -14.15 -5.39
C GLU A 299 2.11 -13.45 -6.44
N GLY A 300 1.18 -12.59 -6.04
CA GLY A 300 0.26 -11.92 -6.95
C GLY A 300 0.95 -10.88 -7.84
N VAL A 301 1.96 -10.20 -7.31
CA VAL A 301 2.77 -9.24 -8.08
C VAL A 301 3.66 -9.94 -9.11
N HIS A 302 4.19 -11.12 -8.79
CA HIS A 302 5.16 -11.83 -9.63
C HIS A 302 4.54 -12.89 -10.56
N ASN A 303 3.31 -13.34 -10.29
CA ASN A 303 2.57 -14.27 -11.14
C ASN A 303 1.25 -13.66 -11.64
N PRO A 304 1.30 -12.48 -12.30
CA PRO A 304 0.11 -11.89 -12.87
C PRO A 304 -0.45 -12.81 -13.98
N PRO A 305 -1.77 -12.81 -14.21
CA PRO A 305 -2.39 -13.59 -15.29
C PRO A 305 -2.03 -13.11 -16.70
N LEU A 306 -1.31 -11.99 -16.81
CA LEU A 306 -0.88 -11.36 -18.05
C LEU A 306 0.60 -11.00 -17.98
N ASN A 307 1.25 -10.89 -19.13
CA ASN A 307 2.62 -10.40 -19.21
C ASN A 307 2.63 -8.88 -18.92
N ILE A 308 2.91 -8.50 -17.68
CA ILE A 308 2.97 -7.10 -17.27
C ILE A 308 4.38 -6.57 -17.46
N ILE A 309 4.54 -5.53 -18.29
CA ILE A 309 5.84 -4.86 -18.44
C ILE A 309 6.26 -4.20 -17.13
N LYS A 310 7.56 -4.25 -16.85
CA LYS A 310 8.12 -3.69 -15.63
C LYS A 310 8.27 -2.17 -15.71
N ALA A 311 8.68 -1.66 -16.88
CA ALA A 311 8.72 -0.23 -17.22
C ALA A 311 8.67 -0.06 -18.75
N SER A 312 8.00 0.99 -19.23
CA SER A 312 8.00 1.38 -20.65
C SER A 312 9.18 2.29 -20.96
N GLU A 313 9.85 2.07 -22.10
CA GLU A 313 10.95 2.91 -22.59
C GLU A 313 10.50 4.35 -22.94
N HIS A 314 9.19 4.60 -23.00
CA HIS A 314 8.61 5.89 -23.39
C HIS A 314 8.37 6.80 -22.18
N ILE A 315 8.47 6.28 -20.96
CA ILE A 315 8.01 6.93 -19.72
C ILE A 315 9.18 7.16 -18.75
N TYR A 316 9.17 8.30 -18.06
CA TYR A 316 10.04 8.56 -16.92
C TYR A 316 9.46 7.97 -15.63
N TYR A 317 10.26 7.22 -14.87
CA TYR A 317 9.82 6.67 -13.59
C TYR A 317 10.69 7.17 -12.43
N PHE A 318 10.03 7.56 -11.34
CA PHE A 318 10.67 7.89 -10.07
C PHE A 318 10.04 7.08 -8.96
N SER A 319 10.84 6.60 -8.00
CA SER A 319 10.35 5.88 -6.83
C SER A 319 10.97 6.42 -5.56
N LEU A 320 10.17 6.46 -4.50
CA LEU A 320 10.62 6.82 -3.16
C LEU A 320 10.20 5.71 -2.17
N SER A 321 11.17 5.23 -1.41
CA SER A 321 10.98 4.22 -0.36
C SER A 321 10.84 4.89 1.01
N PHE A 322 10.23 4.18 1.95
CA PHE A 322 9.95 4.67 3.29
C PHE A 322 10.12 3.55 4.31
N HIS A 323 10.50 3.89 5.55
CA HIS A 323 10.33 2.98 6.67
C HIS A 323 10.00 3.71 7.96
N SER A 324 9.35 2.98 8.86
CA SER A 324 8.92 3.47 10.15
C SER A 324 9.38 2.56 11.30
N THR A 325 10.55 1.95 11.12
CA THR A 325 11.12 0.92 12.01
C THR A 325 12.47 1.30 12.62
N ASP A 326 12.67 0.90 13.88
CA ASP A 326 13.97 0.85 14.58
C ASP A 326 14.45 -0.61 14.68
N PRO A 327 15.77 -0.87 14.67
CA PRO A 327 16.29 -2.21 14.93
C PRO A 327 15.87 -2.74 16.31
N PHE A 328 15.47 -4.01 16.38
CA PHE A 328 15.14 -4.65 17.65
C PHE A 328 16.40 -4.74 18.54
N PRO A 329 16.35 -4.36 19.83
CA PRO A 329 17.52 -4.42 20.71
C PRO A 329 18.02 -5.85 20.94
N GLU A 330 19.25 -6.15 20.55
CA GLU A 330 19.89 -7.43 20.87
C GLU A 330 20.37 -7.49 22.33
N VAL A 331 20.84 -6.35 22.83
CA VAL A 331 21.33 -6.22 24.21
C VAL A 331 20.18 -5.77 25.11
N TRP A 332 20.17 -6.31 26.32
CA TRP A 332 19.23 -5.91 27.36
C TRP A 332 19.29 -4.41 27.63
N PRO A 333 18.19 -3.67 27.38
CA PRO A 333 18.13 -2.25 27.69
C PRO A 333 18.15 -2.02 29.20
N GLU A 334 18.58 -0.84 29.64
CA GLU A 334 18.68 -0.49 31.07
C GLU A 334 17.37 -0.74 31.81
N TRP A 335 16.24 -0.23 31.27
CA TRP A 335 14.91 -0.47 31.83
C TRP A 335 14.54 -1.96 31.87
N GLY A 336 15.03 -2.78 30.93
CA GLY A 336 14.77 -4.21 30.90
C GLY A 336 15.45 -4.94 32.06
N ARG A 337 16.65 -4.48 32.44
CA ARG A 337 17.38 -4.97 33.62
C ARG A 337 16.68 -4.56 34.91
N ASP A 338 16.20 -3.32 34.98
CA ASP A 338 15.44 -2.81 36.12
C ASP A 338 14.10 -3.55 36.28
N ALA A 339 13.38 -3.75 35.17
CA ALA A 339 12.11 -4.48 35.15
C ALA A 339 12.29 -5.93 35.65
N ALA A 340 13.33 -6.63 35.19
CA ALA A 340 13.65 -7.97 35.66
C ALA A 340 13.96 -7.99 37.17
N GLY A 341 14.71 -7.00 37.67
CA GLY A 341 14.97 -6.83 39.11
C GLY A 341 13.72 -6.58 39.96
N SER A 342 12.66 -6.04 39.35
CA SER A 342 11.37 -5.73 40.00
C SER A 342 10.32 -6.84 39.90
N PHE A 343 10.62 -7.99 39.26
CA PHE A 343 9.64 -9.03 38.99
C PHE A 343 9.07 -9.63 40.30
N PRO A 344 7.74 -9.63 40.50
CA PRO A 344 7.11 -9.90 41.80
C PRO A 344 7.17 -11.37 42.24
N THR A 345 7.45 -12.27 41.30
CA THR A 345 7.48 -13.72 41.52
C THR A 345 8.92 -14.23 41.52
N LYS A 346 9.24 -15.23 42.33
CA LYS A 346 10.57 -15.86 42.25
C LYS A 346 10.74 -16.52 40.88
N LEU A 347 11.96 -16.47 40.33
CA LEU A 347 12.25 -17.03 39.01
C LEU A 347 11.87 -18.52 38.91
N GLU A 348 12.03 -19.29 39.99
CA GLU A 348 11.59 -20.68 40.08
C GLU A 348 10.08 -20.83 39.80
N ASP A 349 9.24 -20.10 40.52
CA ASP A 349 7.77 -20.19 40.42
C ASP A 349 7.30 -19.82 39.00
N PHE A 350 7.97 -18.85 38.39
CA PHE A 350 7.72 -18.44 37.01
C PHE A 350 8.10 -19.52 35.99
N VAL A 351 9.26 -20.16 36.14
CA VAL A 351 9.70 -21.28 35.29
C VAL A 351 8.76 -22.49 35.44
N ARG A 352 8.30 -22.79 36.66
CA ARG A 352 7.28 -23.84 36.91
C ARG A 352 5.97 -23.53 36.20
N LEU A 353 5.51 -22.28 36.18
CA LEU A 353 4.30 -21.87 35.48
C LEU A 353 4.41 -22.04 33.95
N ALA A 354 5.57 -21.71 33.38
CA ALA A 354 5.82 -21.77 31.94
C ALA A 354 5.99 -23.21 31.42
N ILE A 355 6.76 -24.04 32.14
CA ILE A 355 7.17 -25.38 31.67
C ILE A 355 6.35 -26.52 32.31
N GLY A 356 5.80 -26.32 33.51
CA GLY A 356 5.15 -27.36 34.34
C GLY A 356 3.83 -27.92 33.82
N ARG A 357 3.44 -27.64 32.57
CA ARG A 357 2.28 -28.24 31.90
C ARG A 357 2.66 -29.04 30.64
N ILE A 358 3.94 -29.37 30.44
CA ILE A 358 4.42 -30.25 29.37
C ILE A 358 4.76 -31.62 30.00
N PRO A 359 3.93 -32.67 29.83
CA PRO A 359 4.04 -33.94 30.57
C PRO A 359 5.35 -34.71 30.39
N ILE A 360 6.13 -34.39 29.35
CA ILE A 360 7.35 -35.11 28.96
C ILE A 360 8.60 -34.52 29.65
N LEU A 361 8.51 -33.35 30.31
CA LEU A 361 9.67 -32.61 30.81
C LEU A 361 9.82 -32.53 32.34
N GLU A 362 8.94 -33.16 33.13
CA GLU A 362 8.94 -33.02 34.61
C GLU A 362 10.32 -33.28 35.25
N GLY A 363 11.07 -34.29 34.78
CA GLY A 363 12.40 -34.61 35.32
C GLY A 363 13.53 -33.64 34.92
N LEU A 364 13.38 -32.91 33.80
CA LEU A 364 14.34 -31.90 33.34
C LEU A 364 14.06 -30.53 33.96
N VAL A 365 12.78 -30.23 34.26
CA VAL A 365 12.33 -28.99 34.88
C VAL A 365 13.01 -28.76 36.23
N ASP A 366 13.08 -29.79 37.10
CA ASP A 366 13.73 -29.64 38.41
C ASP A 366 15.26 -29.46 38.33
N ILE A 367 15.91 -29.95 37.26
CA ILE A 367 17.36 -29.73 37.02
C ILE A 367 17.60 -28.28 36.57
N ILE A 368 16.75 -27.79 35.66
CA ILE A 368 16.78 -26.41 35.13
C ILE A 368 16.46 -25.41 36.24
N ILE A 369 15.43 -25.68 37.04
CA ILE A 369 15.03 -24.87 38.18
C ILE A 369 16.16 -24.74 39.20
N LYS A 370 16.81 -25.84 39.59
CA LYS A 370 17.96 -25.79 40.51
C LYS A 370 19.15 -24.99 39.97
N ALA A 371 19.36 -25.00 38.66
CA ALA A 371 20.35 -24.13 38.03
C ALA A 371 19.93 -22.64 38.15
N PHE A 372 18.67 -22.30 37.85
CA PHE A 372 18.15 -20.93 37.90
C PHE A 372 17.97 -20.36 39.32
N GLU A 373 17.59 -21.19 40.30
CA GLU A 373 17.46 -20.84 41.72
C GLU A 373 18.78 -20.29 42.30
N SER A 374 19.91 -20.77 41.81
CA SER A 374 21.25 -20.36 42.28
C SER A 374 21.80 -19.10 41.59
N LEU A 375 21.21 -18.70 40.46
CA LEU A 375 21.80 -17.76 39.51
C LEU A 375 21.01 -16.45 39.33
N GLY A 376 19.69 -16.46 39.51
CA GLY A 376 18.82 -15.27 39.47
C GLY A 376 18.69 -14.58 38.10
N TRP A 377 17.87 -13.53 38.01
CA TRP A 377 17.63 -12.74 36.79
C TRP A 377 18.92 -12.22 36.14
N THR A 378 19.95 -11.93 36.94
CA THR A 378 21.27 -11.48 36.50
C THR A 378 21.95 -12.47 35.55
N PHE A 379 21.79 -13.77 35.77
CA PHE A 379 22.35 -14.79 34.88
C PHE A 379 21.57 -14.93 33.58
N ILE A 380 20.23 -14.84 33.61
CA ILE A 380 19.41 -14.84 32.39
C ILE A 380 19.83 -13.69 31.49
N ILE A 381 19.93 -12.48 32.05
CA ILE A 381 20.37 -11.28 31.34
C ILE A 381 21.80 -11.45 30.78
N ALA A 382 22.70 -12.12 31.52
CA ALA A 382 24.08 -12.33 31.10
C ALA A 382 24.27 -13.46 30.06
N SER A 383 23.33 -14.40 29.97
CA SER A 383 23.45 -15.61 29.14
C SER A 383 22.49 -15.64 27.94
N THR A 384 21.59 -14.66 27.80
CA THR A 384 20.61 -14.58 26.71
C THR A 384 20.57 -13.18 26.10
N SER A 385 20.30 -13.08 24.80
CA SER A 385 19.96 -11.80 24.18
C SER A 385 18.57 -11.36 24.62
N PHE A 386 18.31 -10.06 24.56
CA PHE A 386 16.99 -9.52 24.89
C PHE A 386 15.92 -10.07 23.95
N ARG A 387 16.24 -10.19 22.65
CA ARG A 387 15.35 -10.79 21.65
C ARG A 387 14.96 -12.23 21.99
N SER A 388 15.92 -13.12 22.28
CA SER A 388 15.63 -14.52 22.61
C SER A 388 14.78 -14.65 23.89
N PHE A 389 15.01 -13.77 24.87
CA PHE A 389 14.16 -13.71 26.05
C PHE A 389 12.73 -13.29 25.71
N VAL A 390 12.54 -12.22 24.94
CA VAL A 390 11.21 -11.74 24.53
C VAL A 390 10.50 -12.78 23.68
N GLU A 391 11.21 -13.48 22.80
CA GLU A 391 10.66 -14.56 21.98
C GLU A 391 10.08 -15.68 22.86
N TRP A 392 10.87 -16.12 23.85
CA TRP A 392 10.43 -17.13 24.79
C TRP A 392 9.21 -16.66 25.59
N VAL A 393 9.18 -15.41 26.07
CA VAL A 393 8.01 -14.85 26.78
C VAL A 393 6.77 -14.84 25.88
N THR A 394 6.91 -14.37 24.64
CA THR A 394 5.82 -14.29 23.68
C THR A 394 5.22 -15.66 23.37
N GLN A 395 6.07 -16.66 23.13
CA GLN A 395 5.64 -18.01 22.75
C GLN A 395 5.16 -18.84 23.94
N ALA A 396 5.98 -18.94 24.99
CA ALA A 396 5.74 -19.86 26.10
C ALA A 396 4.74 -19.31 27.13
N VAL A 397 4.63 -17.99 27.25
CA VAL A 397 3.81 -17.34 28.28
C VAL A 397 2.61 -16.65 27.66
N ILE A 398 2.82 -15.59 26.88
CA ILE A 398 1.71 -14.70 26.47
C ILE A 398 0.75 -15.42 25.52
N THR A 399 1.27 -16.03 24.45
CA THR A 399 0.44 -16.76 23.48
C THR A 399 -0.34 -17.89 24.17
N ARG A 400 0.27 -18.56 25.15
CA ARG A 400 -0.39 -19.60 25.95
C ARG A 400 -1.52 -19.03 26.80
N VAL A 401 -1.29 -17.94 27.53
CA VAL A 401 -2.31 -17.28 28.36
C VAL A 401 -3.49 -16.83 27.50
N ILE A 402 -3.23 -16.19 26.35
CA ILE A 402 -4.26 -15.74 25.40
C ILE A 402 -5.14 -16.93 24.94
N LYS A 403 -4.51 -18.07 24.59
CA LYS A 403 -5.23 -19.30 24.22
C LYS A 403 -6.06 -19.88 25.38
N GLU A 404 -5.52 -19.91 26.60
CA GLU A 404 -6.25 -20.39 27.79
C GLU A 404 -7.44 -19.47 28.15
N LEU A 405 -7.36 -18.18 27.84
CA LEU A 405 -8.47 -17.23 27.94
C LEU A 405 -9.51 -17.37 26.81
N GLY A 406 -9.32 -18.32 25.88
CA GLY A 406 -10.24 -18.61 24.79
C GLY A 406 -10.06 -17.74 23.55
N TYR A 407 -9.01 -16.91 23.50
CA TYR A 407 -8.69 -16.13 22.30
C TYR A 407 -7.83 -16.96 21.34
N ASN A 408 -8.27 -17.05 20.09
CA ASN A 408 -7.50 -17.70 19.03
C ASN A 408 -6.62 -16.66 18.32
N LEU A 409 -5.56 -16.23 19.00
CA LEU A 409 -4.54 -15.30 18.47
C LEU A 409 -3.14 -15.90 18.70
N VAL A 410 -2.24 -15.66 17.75
CA VAL A 410 -0.81 -15.97 17.89
C VAL A 410 -0.06 -14.66 17.76
N LEU A 411 0.69 -14.28 18.80
CA LEU A 411 1.46 -13.04 18.73
C LEU A 411 2.71 -13.26 17.87
N PRO A 412 3.06 -12.30 16.99
CA PRO A 412 4.32 -12.33 16.25
C PRO A 412 5.52 -12.38 17.22
N ASN A 413 6.52 -13.17 16.85
CA ASN A 413 7.81 -13.17 17.55
C ASN A 413 8.46 -11.78 17.46
N PRO A 414 9.38 -11.43 18.39
CA PRO A 414 10.21 -10.25 18.21
C PRO A 414 11.04 -10.39 16.93
N GLY A 415 10.70 -9.55 15.95
CA GLY A 415 11.35 -9.49 14.66
C GLY A 415 12.68 -8.74 14.67
N SER A 416 13.22 -8.51 13.48
CA SER A 416 14.43 -7.69 13.30
C SER A 416 14.21 -6.21 13.58
N TYR A 417 12.95 -5.77 13.52
CA TYR A 417 12.56 -4.39 13.69
C TYR A 417 11.37 -4.24 14.61
N ILE A 418 11.30 -3.08 15.27
CA ILE A 418 10.16 -2.60 16.05
C ILE A 418 9.67 -1.26 15.48
N PRO A 419 8.43 -0.85 15.77
CA PRO A 419 7.95 0.45 15.33
C PRO A 419 8.74 1.60 15.98
N ARG A 420 9.03 2.63 15.19
CA ARG A 420 9.49 3.93 15.71
C ARG A 420 8.38 4.58 16.55
N LYS A 421 8.76 5.59 17.33
CA LYS A 421 7.85 6.25 18.29
C LYS A 421 6.80 7.16 17.64
N ASP A 422 7.08 7.61 16.43
CA ASP A 422 6.25 8.52 15.62
C ASP A 422 5.20 7.79 14.77
N VAL A 423 5.28 6.45 14.67
CA VAL A 423 4.29 5.61 13.99
C VAL A 423 2.90 5.81 14.55
N ILE A 424 1.92 5.96 13.67
CA ILE A 424 0.52 6.09 14.10
C ILE A 424 0.03 4.81 14.82
N PRO A 425 -0.68 4.91 15.98
CA PRO A 425 -1.05 3.76 16.79
C PRO A 425 -1.74 2.61 16.05
N VAL A 426 -2.51 2.91 15.00
CA VAL A 426 -3.22 1.90 14.20
C VAL A 426 -2.26 1.05 13.34
N LEU A 427 -1.08 1.57 12.98
CA LEU A 427 -0.05 0.86 12.22
C LEU A 427 0.97 0.14 13.12
N LEU A 428 1.05 0.44 14.41
CA LEU A 428 2.00 -0.24 15.32
C LEU A 428 1.94 -1.78 15.23
N PRO A 429 0.76 -2.43 15.21
CA PRO A 429 0.70 -3.88 15.12
C PRO A 429 1.25 -4.41 13.79
N SER A 430 0.97 -3.76 12.67
CA SER A 430 1.44 -4.20 11.35
C SER A 430 2.93 -3.94 11.17
N VAL A 431 3.45 -2.79 11.64
CA VAL A 431 4.89 -2.50 11.61
C VAL A 431 5.68 -3.58 12.34
N TYR A 432 5.24 -3.94 13.56
CA TYR A 432 5.86 -5.00 14.35
C TYR A 432 5.72 -6.37 13.69
N ALA A 433 4.52 -6.71 13.19
CA ALA A 433 4.27 -8.01 12.59
C ALA A 433 5.09 -8.22 11.30
N ILE A 434 5.12 -7.24 10.39
CA ILE A 434 5.95 -7.27 9.17
C ILE A 434 7.44 -7.35 9.55
N GLY A 435 7.87 -6.59 10.56
CA GLY A 435 9.25 -6.62 11.08
C GLY A 435 9.70 -7.99 11.61
N SER A 436 8.75 -8.90 11.84
CA SER A 436 8.97 -10.28 12.29
C SER A 436 8.63 -11.36 11.27
N GLN A 437 8.12 -10.98 10.10
CA GLN A 437 7.57 -11.91 9.14
C GLN A 437 8.68 -12.50 8.27
N ASP A 438 9.02 -13.77 8.53
CA ASP A 438 9.91 -14.50 7.65
C ASP A 438 9.25 -14.78 6.30
N LEU A 439 10.03 -14.62 5.24
CA LEU A 439 9.62 -15.06 3.91
C LEU A 439 9.49 -16.59 3.88
N THR A 440 8.53 -17.09 3.11
CA THR A 440 8.45 -18.52 2.80
C THR A 440 9.54 -18.91 1.78
N ASP A 441 9.82 -20.21 1.63
CA ASP A 441 10.76 -20.67 0.60
C ASP A 441 10.28 -20.32 -0.81
N THR A 442 8.97 -20.36 -1.05
CA THR A 442 8.35 -19.91 -2.30
C THR A 442 8.64 -18.43 -2.56
N GLN A 443 8.42 -17.57 -1.56
CA GLN A 443 8.67 -16.14 -1.67
C GLN A 443 10.16 -15.83 -1.91
N ARG A 444 11.07 -16.50 -1.18
CA ARG A 444 12.51 -16.39 -1.42
C ARG A 444 12.90 -16.78 -2.86
N ASN A 445 12.30 -17.85 -3.39
CA ASN A 445 12.55 -18.27 -4.76
C ASN A 445 12.01 -17.27 -5.79
N ILE A 446 10.85 -16.67 -5.53
CA ILE A 446 10.25 -15.62 -6.39
C ILE A 446 11.12 -14.36 -6.41
N LEU A 447 11.59 -13.92 -5.24
CA LEU A 447 12.35 -12.68 -5.08
C LEU A 447 13.82 -12.81 -5.48
N GLY A 448 14.32 -14.04 -5.58
CA GLY A 448 15.69 -14.32 -6.00
C GLY A 448 16.74 -14.05 -4.90
N PRO A 449 18.03 -14.27 -5.22
CA PRO A 449 19.12 -14.25 -4.23
C PRO A 449 19.45 -12.86 -3.68
N ASN A 450 19.07 -11.78 -4.38
CA ASN A 450 19.37 -10.39 -4.01
C ASN A 450 18.12 -9.69 -3.42
N LEU A 451 17.36 -10.40 -2.58
CA LEU A 451 16.07 -9.92 -2.08
C LEU A 451 16.17 -8.74 -1.09
N GLY A 452 17.31 -8.55 -0.41
CA GLY A 452 17.53 -7.44 0.52
C GLY A 452 16.98 -7.68 1.93
N ASP A 453 16.69 -6.60 2.67
CA ASP A 453 16.08 -6.67 4.01
C ASP A 453 14.54 -6.54 3.96
N TRP A 454 13.84 -7.69 3.97
CA TRP A 454 12.39 -7.72 3.94
C TRP A 454 11.71 -7.46 5.29
N TYR A 455 12.44 -7.18 6.37
CA TYR A 455 11.82 -6.88 7.65
C TYR A 455 11.59 -5.38 7.84
N GLN A 456 12.45 -4.53 7.27
CA GLN A 456 12.29 -3.08 7.32
C GLN A 456 11.03 -2.65 6.55
N ASN A 457 10.16 -1.84 7.13
CA ASN A 457 8.86 -1.51 6.53
C ASN A 457 8.29 -0.17 7.02
N ASP A 458 7.29 0.35 6.30
CA ASP A 458 6.56 1.58 6.65
C ASP A 458 5.22 1.32 7.36
N GLY A 459 4.98 0.08 7.80
CA GLY A 459 3.74 -0.39 8.41
C GLY A 459 2.75 -1.05 7.46
N VAL A 460 2.95 -0.94 6.15
CA VAL A 460 2.10 -1.63 5.16
C VAL A 460 2.93 -2.38 4.11
N VAL A 461 4.07 -1.81 3.70
CA VAL A 461 4.91 -2.34 2.63
C VAL A 461 6.35 -2.50 3.13
N ASN A 462 6.99 -3.60 2.76
CA ASN A 462 8.40 -3.83 3.00
C ASN A 462 9.23 -2.83 2.17
N THR A 463 10.22 -2.18 2.78
CA THR A 463 11.00 -1.08 2.19
C THR A 463 11.69 -1.50 0.88
N GLU A 464 12.21 -2.73 0.85
CA GLU A 464 12.84 -3.37 -0.33
C GLU A 464 11.91 -3.52 -1.54
N SER A 465 10.60 -3.54 -1.30
CA SER A 465 9.60 -3.65 -2.37
C SER A 465 9.37 -2.32 -3.08
N MET A 466 9.75 -1.19 -2.48
CA MET A 466 9.34 0.14 -2.92
C MET A 466 10.22 0.75 -4.02
N MET A 467 11.45 0.30 -4.15
CA MET A 467 12.41 0.91 -5.10
C MET A 467 12.02 0.72 -6.56
N GLY A 468 11.23 -0.31 -6.87
CA GLY A 468 10.78 -0.63 -8.23
C GLY A 468 10.85 -2.14 -8.52
N PRO A 469 10.33 -2.57 -9.67
CA PRO A 469 10.44 -3.96 -10.10
C PRO A 469 11.90 -4.36 -10.37
N GLU A 470 12.25 -5.59 -10.00
CA GLU A 470 13.61 -6.12 -10.11
C GLU A 470 14.16 -6.01 -11.54
N GLY A 471 15.39 -5.49 -11.65
CA GLY A 471 16.13 -5.28 -12.91
C GLY A 471 15.81 -3.97 -13.64
N TYR A 472 14.90 -3.15 -13.12
CA TYR A 472 14.44 -1.91 -13.74
C TYR A 472 14.60 -0.69 -12.81
N VAL A 473 15.63 -0.71 -11.96
CA VAL A 473 15.88 0.35 -10.98
C VAL A 473 17.32 0.83 -11.09
N LYS A 474 17.52 2.13 -11.04
CA LYS A 474 18.83 2.78 -10.89
C LYS A 474 18.78 3.76 -9.73
N LYS A 475 19.89 3.93 -9.01
CA LYS A 475 19.97 4.97 -7.99
C LYS A 475 20.00 6.34 -8.66
N ILE A 476 19.35 7.34 -8.06
CA ILE A 476 19.39 8.69 -8.58
C ILE A 476 20.80 9.28 -8.61
N SER A 477 21.71 8.82 -7.74
CA SER A 477 23.14 9.19 -7.75
C SER A 477 23.89 8.74 -9.01
N GLU A 478 23.34 7.83 -9.82
CA GLU A 478 23.91 7.41 -11.11
C GLU A 478 23.56 8.36 -12.26
N LEU A 479 22.70 9.35 -12.04
CA LEU A 479 22.29 10.31 -13.07
C LEU A 479 23.48 11.19 -13.49
N GLN A 480 23.86 11.11 -14.77
CA GLN A 480 25.08 11.78 -15.27
C GLN A 480 24.89 13.28 -15.52
N ASN A 481 23.68 13.70 -15.89
CA ASN A 481 23.31 15.08 -16.12
C ASN A 481 21.82 15.28 -15.82
N PHE A 482 21.42 16.53 -15.61
CA PHE A 482 20.05 16.90 -15.25
C PHE A 482 19.17 17.20 -16.47
N ASP A 483 19.66 16.94 -17.68
CA ASP A 483 18.91 17.11 -18.91
C ASP A 483 18.16 15.81 -19.25
N PHE A 484 16.90 15.77 -18.83
CA PHE A 484 16.03 14.63 -19.09
C PHE A 484 15.66 14.45 -20.58
N SER A 485 16.04 15.37 -21.48
CA SER A 485 15.91 15.14 -22.92
C SER A 485 16.96 14.18 -23.48
N ALA A 486 18.03 13.91 -22.73
CA ALA A 486 19.06 12.96 -23.11
C ALA A 486 18.53 11.51 -23.14
N ALA A 487 19.06 10.72 -24.08
CA ALA A 487 18.75 9.30 -24.18
C ALA A 487 19.13 8.53 -22.90
N GLY A 488 18.39 7.48 -22.59
CA GLY A 488 18.70 6.59 -21.46
C GLY A 488 18.23 7.09 -20.09
N THR A 489 17.25 7.99 -20.05
CA THR A 489 16.61 8.55 -18.84
C THR A 489 15.21 7.98 -18.56
N ARG A 490 14.66 7.19 -19.50
CA ARG A 490 13.35 6.52 -19.48
C ARG A 490 13.50 5.00 -19.43
N GLY A 491 12.42 4.26 -19.14
CA GLY A 491 12.44 2.79 -19.18
C GLY A 491 12.90 2.11 -17.91
N PHE A 492 13.13 2.85 -16.82
CA PHE A 492 13.49 2.31 -15.52
C PHE A 492 13.19 3.36 -14.44
N TYR A 493 13.09 2.90 -13.19
CA TYR A 493 12.83 3.72 -12.01
C TYR A 493 14.12 4.37 -11.52
N TRP A 494 14.16 5.69 -11.50
CA TRP A 494 15.13 6.44 -10.73
C TRP A 494 14.71 6.43 -9.26
N HIS A 495 15.37 5.57 -8.47
CA HIS A 495 15.13 5.46 -7.04
C HIS A 495 15.77 6.63 -6.32
N LEU A 496 14.93 7.44 -5.68
CA LEU A 496 15.32 8.67 -4.98
C LEU A 496 15.99 8.38 -3.63
N GLY A 497 15.83 7.16 -3.10
CA GLY A 497 16.36 6.75 -1.80
C GLY A 497 15.26 6.32 -0.84
N VAL A 498 15.62 6.21 0.43
CA VAL A 498 14.74 5.78 1.51
C VAL A 498 14.53 6.94 2.46
N ASN A 499 13.30 7.26 2.83
CA ASN A 499 13.03 8.20 3.91
C ASN A 499 12.73 7.42 5.20
N ASP A 500 13.36 7.84 6.29
CA ASP A 500 13.27 7.21 7.60
C ASP A 500 12.42 8.01 8.59
N GLN A 501 11.58 8.93 8.10
CA GLN A 501 10.76 9.84 8.92
C GLN A 501 9.26 9.62 8.73
N MET A 502 8.82 9.10 7.59
CA MET A 502 7.41 8.92 7.26
C MET A 502 7.01 7.44 7.28
N ASP A 503 5.91 7.12 7.97
CA ASP A 503 5.20 5.85 7.83
C ASP A 503 4.27 5.84 6.59
N HIS A 504 3.56 4.74 6.34
CA HIS A 504 2.69 4.59 5.17
C HIS A 504 1.55 5.62 5.11
N SER A 505 1.06 6.06 6.27
CA SER A 505 -0.06 7.00 6.38
C SER A 505 0.40 8.45 6.32
N ASP A 506 1.60 8.72 6.82
CA ASP A 506 2.27 10.02 6.71
C ASP A 506 2.44 10.45 5.25
N GLN A 507 2.76 9.51 4.34
CA GLN A 507 2.95 9.74 2.90
C GLN A 507 1.75 10.44 2.24
N VAL A 508 0.57 10.29 2.84
CA VAL A 508 -0.70 10.83 2.34
C VAL A 508 -1.42 11.71 3.38
N GLY A 509 -0.73 12.15 4.43
CA GLY A 509 -1.22 13.22 5.30
C GLY A 509 -2.05 12.78 6.50
N VAL A 510 -1.94 11.50 6.89
CA VAL A 510 -2.50 10.99 8.15
C VAL A 510 -1.36 10.76 9.14
N TYR A 511 -0.96 11.85 9.80
CA TYR A 511 0.22 11.92 10.67
C TYR A 511 -0.14 12.34 12.10
N ILE A 512 0.80 12.09 13.04
CA ILE A 512 0.71 12.57 14.43
C ILE A 512 1.52 13.84 14.63
N GLU A 513 2.73 13.89 14.08
CA GLU A 513 3.63 15.01 14.25
C GLU A 513 3.41 16.05 13.15
N GLN A 514 3.27 17.32 13.55
CA GLN A 514 3.03 18.41 12.60
C GLN A 514 4.18 18.54 11.57
N GLY A 515 5.42 18.28 11.98
CA GLY A 515 6.58 18.34 11.09
C GLY A 515 6.49 17.36 9.92
N THR A 516 5.84 16.21 10.12
CA THR A 516 5.63 15.22 9.05
C THR A 516 4.66 15.74 7.98
N GLY A 517 3.66 16.54 8.38
CA GLY A 517 2.78 17.22 7.44
C GLY A 517 3.51 18.21 6.54
N ASP A 518 4.46 18.98 7.10
CA ASP A 518 5.28 19.92 6.34
C ASP A 518 6.20 19.18 5.34
N LEU A 519 6.81 18.07 5.76
CA LEU A 519 7.63 17.20 4.90
C LEU A 519 6.82 16.60 3.76
N MET A 520 5.61 16.10 4.05
CA MET A 520 4.69 15.60 3.02
C MET A 520 4.36 16.70 2.01
N GLN A 521 4.03 17.91 2.48
CA GLN A 521 3.74 19.03 1.59
C GLN A 521 4.94 19.39 0.71
N GLU A 522 6.15 19.47 1.28
CA GLU A 522 7.39 19.71 0.54
C GLU A 522 7.65 18.61 -0.51
N MET A 523 7.42 17.35 -0.15
CA MET A 523 7.55 16.19 -1.04
C MET A 523 6.67 16.36 -2.28
N TYR A 524 5.36 16.58 -2.13
CA TYR A 524 4.45 16.75 -3.28
C TYR A 524 4.79 17.97 -4.14
N LEU A 525 5.20 19.08 -3.52
CA LEU A 525 5.62 20.28 -4.24
C LEU A 525 6.88 20.04 -5.07
N ASN A 526 7.87 19.34 -4.51
CA ASN A 526 9.10 19.01 -5.22
C ASN A 526 8.88 18.00 -6.35
N ILE A 527 8.01 17.00 -6.14
CA ILE A 527 7.60 16.05 -7.19
C ILE A 527 6.92 16.80 -8.33
N ALA A 528 5.92 17.64 -8.05
CA ALA A 528 5.21 18.40 -9.09
C ALA A 528 6.15 19.33 -9.87
N ASN A 529 7.07 20.02 -9.17
CA ASN A 529 8.09 20.87 -9.79
C ASN A 529 9.02 20.06 -10.72
N LEU A 530 9.48 18.89 -10.27
CA LEU A 530 10.33 17.99 -11.06
C LEU A 530 9.61 17.47 -12.31
N ILE A 531 8.45 16.84 -12.15
CA ILE A 531 7.82 16.10 -13.25
C ILE A 531 7.30 17.02 -14.35
N THR A 532 6.87 18.24 -14.02
CA THR A 532 6.42 19.22 -15.01
C THR A 532 7.56 19.83 -15.83
N ARG A 533 8.82 19.55 -15.48
CA ARG A 533 10.00 19.96 -16.25
C ARG A 533 10.53 18.84 -17.15
N LEU A 534 9.87 17.68 -17.17
CA LEU A 534 10.23 16.57 -18.03
C LEU A 534 9.77 16.84 -19.47
N PRO A 535 10.58 16.49 -20.48
CA PRO A 535 10.19 16.63 -21.88
C PRO A 535 8.94 15.80 -22.22
N VAL A 536 7.94 16.45 -22.82
CA VAL A 536 6.69 15.83 -23.30
C VAL A 536 6.92 14.96 -24.55
N GLY A 537 7.99 15.24 -25.31
CA GLY A 537 8.31 14.57 -26.57
C GLY A 537 9.40 13.51 -26.44
N GLY A 538 9.18 12.35 -27.06
CA GLY A 538 10.19 11.40 -27.51
C GLY A 538 9.55 10.18 -28.12
#